data_AF-A0A7S6S9P2-F1
#
_entry.id   AF-A0A7S6S9P2-F1
#
_cell.length_a   1.000
_cell.length_b   1.000
_cell.length_c   1.000
_cell.angle_alpha   90.00
_cell.angle_beta   90.00
_cell.angle_gamma   90.00
#
_symmetry.space_group_name_H-M   'P 1'
#
loop_
_entity.id
_entity.type
_entity.pdbx_description
1 polymer ?
#
loop_
_entity_poly.entity_id
_entity_poly.type
_entity_poly.pdbx_seq_one_letter_code
_entity_poly.pdbx_strand_id
1 'polypeptide(L)' 'MNNAEIFLEPGQIALNFLLSLFEYQIEMLDPALHTVLSGMIATVIWSWAFRICFEITKRAFGFGSSRGHYR' A
#
# COMPACT_ATOMS: atom_id res chain seq x y z
N MET A 1 13.20 2.03 -15.16
CA MET A 1 12.07 2.23 -14.22
C MET A 1 12.25 3.58 -13.55
N ASN A 2 11.24 4.43 -13.69
CA ASN A 2 11.15 5.72 -13.02
C ASN A 2 10.63 5.53 -11.58
N ASN A 3 11.04 6.36 -10.63
CA ASN A 3 10.60 6.26 -9.22
C ASN A 3 9.07 6.36 -9.08
N ALA A 4 8.41 7.10 -9.98
CA ALA A 4 6.96 7.19 -10.05
C ALA A 4 6.29 5.85 -10.40
N GLU A 5 6.91 5.04 -11.26
CA GLU A 5 6.38 3.73 -11.65
C GLU A 5 6.43 2.75 -10.46
N ILE A 6 7.52 2.76 -9.70
CA ILE A 6 7.69 1.94 -8.49
C ILE A 6 6.64 2.29 -7.44
N PHE A 7 6.32 3.58 -7.28
CA PHE A 7 5.30 3.99 -6.32
C PHE A 7 3.91 3.45 -6.69
N LEU A 8 3.57 3.45 -7.98
CA LEU A 8 2.26 3.05 -8.50
C LEU A 8 2.05 1.54 -8.60
N GLU A 9 3.12 0.76 -8.73
CA GLU A 9 3.11 -0.70 -8.92
C GLU A 9 2.15 -1.46 -7.97
N PRO A 10 2.22 -1.30 -6.62
CA PRO A 10 1.29 -1.99 -5.73
C PRO A 10 -0.18 -1.59 -5.95
N GLY A 11 -0.42 -0.34 -6.34
CA GLY A 11 -1.75 0.15 -6.68
C GLY A 11 -2.28 -0.44 -7.98
N GLN A 12 -1.44 -0.57 -9.00
CA GLN A 12 -1.80 -1.21 -10.27
C GLN A 12 -2.14 -2.69 -10.08
N ILE A 13 -1.33 -3.41 -9.31
CA ILE A 13 -1.57 -4.82 -8.99
C ILE A 13 -2.93 -4.98 -8.28
N ALA A 14 -3.19 -4.17 -7.26
CA ALA A 14 -4.44 -4.22 -6.51
C ALA A 14 -5.65 -3.82 -7.36
N LEU A 15 -5.52 -2.79 -8.20
CA LEU A 15 -6.58 -2.35 -9.10
C LEU A 15 -6.91 -3.42 -10.14
N ASN A 16 -5.91 -4.04 -10.76
CA ASN A 16 -6.10 -5.13 -11.71
C ASN A 16 -6.78 -6.34 -11.07
N PHE A 17 -6.43 -6.66 -9.83
CA PHE A 17 -7.10 -7.69 -9.06
C PHE A 17 -8.56 -7.34 -8.76
N LEU A 18 -8.85 -6.08 -8.42
CA LEU A 18 -10.24 -5.65 -8.20
C LEU A 18 -11.05 -5.71 -9.49
N LEU A 19 -10.52 -5.20 -10.60
CA LEU A 19 -11.19 -5.21 -11.89
C LEU A 19 -11.46 -6.64 -12.38
N SER A 20 -10.53 -7.58 -12.15
CA SER A 20 -10.74 -8.98 -12.50
C SER A 20 -11.86 -9.66 -11.70
N LEU A 21 -12.08 -9.26 -10.44
CA LEU A 21 -13.21 -9.73 -9.63
C LEU A 21 -14.57 -9.26 -10.15
N PHE A 22 -14.61 -8.10 -10.81
CA PHE A 22 -15.84 -7.53 -11.37
C PHE A 22 -16.06 -7.89 -12.85
N GLU A 23 -15.23 -8.77 -13.42
CA GLU A 23 -15.20 -9.10 -14.85
C GLU A 23 -15.09 -7.84 -15.75
N TYR A 24 -14.57 -6.74 -15.19
CA TYR A 24 -14.46 -5.47 -15.90
C TYR A 24 -13.17 -5.46 -16.71
N GLN A 25 -13.26 -5.26 -18.02
CA GLN A 25 -12.08 -5.23 -18.88
C GLN A 25 -11.29 -3.94 -18.64
N ILE A 26 -10.00 -4.09 -18.32
CA ILE A 26 -9.06 -2.98 -18.11
C ILE A 26 -9.02 -2.05 -19.35
N GLU A 27 -9.22 -2.62 -20.55
CA GLU A 27 -9.26 -1.87 -21.82
C GLU A 27 -10.44 -0.90 -21.95
N MET A 28 -11.50 -1.06 -21.15
CA MET A 28 -12.63 -0.13 -21.14
C MET A 28 -12.40 1.09 -20.23
N LEU A 29 -11.33 1.09 -19.43
CA LEU A 29 -11.02 2.17 -18.50
C LEU A 29 -10.04 3.16 -19.14
N ASP A 30 -10.36 4.45 -19.10
CA ASP A 30 -9.46 5.51 -19.56
C ASP A 30 -8.08 5.37 -18.87
N PRO A 31 -6.96 5.35 -19.63
CA PRO A 31 -5.61 5.24 -19.08
C PRO A 31 -5.29 6.27 -18.00
N ALA A 32 -5.81 7.49 -18.12
CA ALA A 32 -5.63 8.53 -17.11
C ALA A 32 -6.38 8.17 -15.81
N LEU A 33 -7.62 7.69 -15.94
CA LEU A 33 -8.43 7.28 -14.80
C LEU A 33 -7.84 6.05 -14.10
N HIS A 34 -7.33 5.08 -14.85
CA HIS A 34 -6.60 3.93 -14.32
C HIS A 34 -5.39 4.37 -13.48
N THR A 35 -4.62 5.33 -14.00
CA THR A 35 -3.44 5.87 -13.30
C THR A 35 -3.85 6.56 -11.99
N VAL A 36 -4.90 7.39 -12.01
CA VAL A 36 -5.39 8.05 -10.79
C VAL A 36 -5.88 7.04 -9.75
N LEU A 37 -6.70 6.07 -10.15
CA LEU A 37 -7.22 5.03 -9.25
C LEU A 37 -6.10 4.18 -8.66
N SER A 38 -5.15 3.74 -9.50
CA SER A 38 -3.98 2.99 -9.03
C SER A 38 -3.15 3.84 -8.06
N GLY A 39 -2.97 5.14 -8.29
CA GLY A 39 -2.28 6.05 -7.39
C GLY A 39 -2.98 6.22 -6.03
N MET A 40 -4.31 6.32 -6.02
CA MET A 40 -5.09 6.37 -4.78
C MET A 40 -4.91 5.07 -3.96
N ILE A 41 -5.01 3.91 -4.61
CA ILE A 41 -4.83 2.61 -3.94
C ILE A 41 -3.38 2.44 -3.46
N ALA A 42 -2.40 2.77 -4.30
CA ALA A 42 -0.98 2.74 -3.93
C ALA A 42 -0.71 3.60 -2.69
N THR A 43 -1.27 4.80 -2.62
CA THR A 43 -1.10 5.70 -1.46
C THR A 43 -1.62 5.05 -0.18
N VAL A 44 -2.77 4.38 -0.23
CA VAL A 44 -3.32 3.64 0.92
C VAL A 44 -2.38 2.49 1.30
N ILE A 45 -1.94 1.67 0.35
CA ILE A 45 -1.05 0.54 0.58
C ILE A 45 0.26 1.01 1.22
N TRP A 46 0.89 2.05 0.67
CA TRP A 46 2.11 2.61 1.22
C TRP A 46 1.91 3.16 2.62
N SER A 47 0.80 3.86 2.88
CA SER A 47 0.49 4.39 4.22
C SER A 47 0.40 3.27 5.27
N TRP A 48 -0.23 2.14 4.91
CA TRP A 48 -0.28 0.96 5.77
C TRP A 48 1.09 0.30 5.94
N ALA A 49 1.85 0.16 4.85
CA ALA A 49 3.21 -0.39 4.89
C ALA A 49 4.13 0.44 5.81
N PHE A 50 4.12 1.77 5.67
CA PHE A 50 4.88 2.66 6.55
C PHE A 50 4.44 2.54 8.01
N ARG A 51 3.14 2.45 8.28
CA ARG A 51 2.63 2.26 9.64
C ARG A 51 3.09 0.93 10.24
N ILE A 52 3.03 -0.16 9.48
CA ILE A 52 3.52 -1.48 9.91
C ILE A 52 5.03 -1.43 10.18
N CYS A 53 5.81 -0.86 9.25
CA CYS A 53 7.25 -0.68 9.43
C CYS A 53 7.55 0.11 10.71
N PHE A 54 6.81 1.18 10.98
CA PHE A 54 6.98 1.99 12.18
C PHE A 54 6.66 1.20 13.45
N GLU A 55 5.56 0.43 13.48
CA GLU A 55 5.21 -0.41 14.62
C GLU A 55 6.21 -1.54 14.86
N ILE A 56 6.72 -2.17 13.80
CA ILE A 56 7.80 -3.17 13.89
C ILE A 56 9.07 -2.53 14.42
N THR A 57 9.42 -1.34 13.91
CA THR A 57 10.61 -0.59 14.33
C THR A 57 10.53 -0.22 15.81
N LYS A 58 9.41 0.32 16.29
CA LYS A 58 9.19 0.58 17.71
C LYS A 58 9.41 -0.66 18.57
N ARG A 59 8.83 -1.79 18.17
CA ARG A 59 9.00 -3.07 18.87
C ARG A 59 10.45 -3.52 18.88
N ALA A 60 11.16 -3.41 17.75
CA ALA A 60 12.57 -3.78 17.62
C ALA A 60 13.48 -2.91 18.52
N PHE A 61 13.19 -1.61 18.65
CA PHE A 61 13.92 -0.70 19.54
C PHE A 61 13.46 -0.77 21.01
N GLY A 62 12.53 -1.66 21.35
CA GLY A 62 12.03 -1.82 22.73
C GLY A 62 11.04 -0.74 23.18
N PHE A 63 10.62 0.17 22.29
CA PHE A 63 9.53 1.12 22.54
C PHE A 63 8.20 0.36 22.53
N GLY A 64 7.79 -0.11 23.71
CA GLY A 64 6.57 -0.91 23.87
C GLY A 64 6.60 -1.86 25.06
N SER A 65 7.78 -2.09 25.65
CA SER A 65 7.89 -2.82 26.92
C SER A 65 7.78 -1.86 28.11
N SER A 66 6.59 -1.29 28.33
CA SER A 66 6.20 -0.77 29.65
C SER A 66 5.35 -1.81 30.38
N ARG A 67 5.87 -3.04 30.45
CA ARG A 67 5.34 -4.14 31.25
C ARG A 67 6.52 -4.94 31.77
N GLY A 68 7.09 -4.51 32.91
CA GLY A 68 8.17 -5.26 33.55
C GLY A 68 9.07 -4.52 34.53
N HIS A 69 8.59 -3.54 35.28
CA HIS A 69 9.24 -3.14 36.55
C HIS A 69 8.21 -3.16 37.68
N TYR A 70 7.79 -4.37 38.04
CA TYR A 70 7.42 -4.70 39.41
C TYR A 70 8.54 -5.56 39.98
N ARG A 71 9.61 -4.90 40.42
CA ARG A 71 10.42 -5.27 41.59
C ARG A 71 11.47 -4.19 41.82
#